data_AF-A0AAJ6AM82-F1
#
_entry.id   AF-A0AAJ6AM82-F1
#
_cell.length_a   1.000
_cell.length_b   1.000
_cell.length_c   1.000
_cell.angle_alpha   90.00
_cell.angle_beta   90.00
_cell.angle_gamma   90.00
#
_symmetry.space_group_name_H-M   'P 1'
#
loop_
_entity.id
_entity.type
_entity.pdbx_description
1 polymer ?
#
loop_
_entity_poly.entity_id
_entity_poly.type
_entity_poly.pdbx_seq_one_letter_code
_entity_poly.pdbx_strand_id
1 'polypeptide(L)'
;MAKRGLSSANFLSGRTTIDNGPFDATFHVVAEDEAFARSVLRPSLAGALCGDARALDGVVAFEHHHLFALRHGQLTPEKLRAMLDLLVDIGSSVDWQAAPAPRPS
;
A
#
# COMPACT_ATOMS: atom_id res chain seq x y z
N MET A 1 26.70 -1.06 -8.74
CA MET A 1 25.24 -1.06 -8.50
C MET A 1 24.99 -1.35 -7.04
N ALA A 2 24.65 -0.34 -6.23
CA ALA A 2 24.32 -0.55 -4.82
C ALA A 2 22.89 -1.09 -4.72
N LYS A 3 22.71 -2.25 -4.07
CA LYS A 3 21.39 -2.72 -3.65
C LYS A 3 20.82 -1.70 -2.68
N ARG A 4 19.90 -0.85 -3.15
CA ARG A 4 19.12 0.03 -2.29
C ARG A 4 18.18 -0.87 -1.48
N GLY A 5 18.61 -1.24 -0.27
CA GLY A 5 17.72 -1.87 0.69
C GLY A 5 16.52 -0.95 0.95
N LEU A 6 15.36 -1.55 1.20
CA LEU A 6 14.15 -0.87 1.66
C LEU A 6 14.47 -0.11 2.95
N SER A 7 14.86 1.17 2.81
CA SER A 7 15.05 2.09 3.92
C SER A 7 13.80 2.95 4.03
N SER A 8 13.24 3.06 5.22
CA SER A 8 12.10 3.92 5.54
C SER A 8 12.34 5.38 5.12
N ALA A 9 13.60 5.83 5.07
CA ALA A 9 13.96 7.18 4.65
C ALA A 9 13.76 7.43 3.14
N ASN A 10 13.95 6.41 2.29
CA ASN A 10 13.72 6.53 0.85
C ASN A 10 12.23 6.36 0.50
N PHE A 11 11.49 5.61 1.31
CA PHE A 11 10.06 5.33 1.11
C PHE A 11 9.15 6.56 1.31
N LEU A 12 9.65 7.63 1.94
CA LEU A 12 8.87 8.81 2.35
C LEU A 12 9.13 10.06 1.50
N SER A 13 9.92 9.96 0.43
CA SER A 13 10.29 11.10 -0.40
C SER A 13 9.33 11.28 -1.58
N GLY A 14 8.14 11.82 -1.31
CA GLY A 14 7.13 12.14 -2.32
C GLY A 14 5.73 12.01 -1.74
N ARG A 15 4.86 13.00 -1.97
CA ARG A 15 3.46 12.94 -1.52
C ARG A 15 2.55 12.92 -2.74
N THR A 16 1.72 11.90 -2.85
CA THR A 16 0.65 11.81 -3.84
C THR A 16 -0.69 11.89 -3.12
N THR A 17 -1.65 12.59 -3.70
CA THR A 17 -3.06 12.52 -3.28
C THR A 17 -3.83 11.62 -4.23
N ILE A 18 -4.72 10.81 -3.69
CA ILE A 18 -5.59 9.93 -4.48
C ILE A 18 -7.02 10.49 -4.62
N ASP A 19 -7.21 11.75 -4.25
CA ASP A 19 -8.48 12.49 -4.32
C ASP A 19 -9.61 11.82 -3.51
N ASN A 20 -9.25 11.25 -2.37
CA ASN A 20 -10.18 10.65 -1.42
C ASN A 20 -9.94 11.27 -0.05
N GLY A 21 -10.72 12.30 0.29
CA GLY A 21 -10.51 13.13 1.49
C GLY A 21 -10.28 12.34 2.80
N PRO A 22 -11.16 11.39 3.17
CA PRO A 22 -10.95 10.53 4.34
C PRO A 22 -9.65 9.72 4.30
N PHE A 23 -9.30 9.19 3.12
CA PHE A 23 -8.08 8.39 2.95
C PHE A 23 -6.82 9.24 3.02
N ASP A 24 -6.78 10.37 2.30
CA ASP A 24 -5.64 11.29 2.27
C ASP A 24 -5.38 11.97 3.64
N ALA A 25 -6.39 11.98 4.51
CA ALA A 25 -6.27 12.42 5.92
C ALA A 25 -5.74 11.33 6.85
N THR A 26 -5.98 10.05 6.53
CA THR A 26 -5.65 8.89 7.37
C THR A 26 -4.30 8.27 6.99
N PHE A 27 -4.00 8.22 5.69
CA PHE A 27 -2.83 7.57 5.13
C PHE A 27 -1.95 8.57 4.39
N HIS A 28 -0.64 8.31 4.43
CA HIS A 28 0.32 9.01 3.61
C HIS A 28 0.68 8.13 2.41
N VAL A 29 0.39 8.59 1.19
CA VAL A 29 0.73 7.88 -0.04
C VAL A 29 2.00 8.45 -0.64
N VAL A 30 2.97 7.58 -0.86
CA VAL A 30 4.16 7.86 -1.65
C VAL A 30 4.11 6.99 -2.89
N ALA A 31 4.12 7.63 -4.07
CA ALA A 31 4.12 6.93 -5.34
C ALA A 31 5.02 7.64 -6.35
N GLU A 32 5.83 6.88 -7.08
CA GLU A 32 6.59 7.38 -8.22
C GLU A 32 5.70 7.56 -9.46
N ASP A 33 4.64 6.75 -9.55
CA ASP A 33 3.61 6.83 -10.61
C ASP A 33 2.23 7.08 -9.99
N GLU A 34 1.78 8.34 -10.07
CA GLU A 34 0.47 8.74 -9.54
C GLU A 34 -0.70 8.05 -10.25
N ALA A 35 -0.57 7.77 -11.56
CA ALA A 35 -1.64 7.14 -12.33
C ALA A 35 -1.82 5.69 -11.88
N PHE A 36 -0.72 4.98 -11.64
CA PHE A 36 -0.75 3.65 -11.03
C PHE A 36 -1.38 3.71 -9.63
N ALA A 37 -0.93 4.62 -8.77
CA ALA A 37 -1.45 4.75 -7.41
C ALA A 37 -2.97 5.00 -7.39
N ARG A 38 -3.48 5.90 -8.24
CA ARG A 38 -4.93 6.14 -8.38
C ARG A 38 -5.68 4.95 -8.98
N SER A 39 -5.05 4.19 -9.87
CA SER A 39 -5.67 3.00 -10.48
C SER A 39 -5.88 1.85 -9.48
N VAL A 40 -4.97 1.71 -8.52
CA VAL A 40 -4.99 0.70 -7.45
C VAL A 40 -5.87 1.19 -6.29
N LEU A 41 -5.63 2.40 -5.80
CA LEU A 41 -6.37 3.00 -4.68
C LEU A 41 -7.69 3.63 -5.14
N ARG A 42 -8.51 2.82 -5.81
CA ARG A 42 -9.87 3.22 -6.18
C ARG A 42 -10.70 3.55 -4.93
N PRO A 43 -11.77 4.36 -5.05
CA PRO A 43 -12.58 4.77 -3.90
C PRO A 43 -13.08 3.63 -3.01
N SER A 44 -13.38 2.46 -3.60
CA SER A 44 -13.78 1.25 -2.86
C SER A 44 -12.68 0.72 -1.94
N LEU A 45 -11.46 0.52 -2.47
CA LEU A 45 -10.33 0.03 -1.69
C LEU A 45 -9.87 1.07 -0.67
N ALA A 46 -9.80 2.34 -1.06
CA ALA A 46 -9.47 3.43 -0.15
C ALA A 46 -10.46 3.51 1.04
N GLY A 47 -11.77 3.37 0.77
CA GLY A 47 -12.78 3.30 1.81
C GLY A 47 -12.62 2.09 2.73
N ALA A 48 -12.35 0.91 2.17
CA ALA A 48 -12.12 -0.31 2.95
C ALA A 48 -10.91 -0.17 3.89
N LEU A 49 -9.80 0.39 3.39
CA LEU A 49 -8.58 0.61 4.18
C LEU A 49 -8.80 1.60 5.33
N CYS A 50 -9.62 2.64 5.14
CA CYS A 50 -9.94 3.58 6.22
C CYS A 50 -10.72 2.93 7.37
N GLY A 51 -11.53 1.90 7.08
CA GLY A 51 -12.31 1.18 8.08
C GLY A 51 -11.58 0.01 8.72
N ASP A 52 -10.41 -0.38 8.21
CA ASP A 52 -9.72 -1.58 8.63
C ASP A 52 -8.61 -1.28 9.65
N ALA A 53 -8.83 -1.69 10.90
CA ALA A 53 -7.85 -1.54 11.97
C ALA A 53 -6.49 -2.19 11.66
N ARG A 54 -6.45 -3.22 10.80
CA ARG A 54 -5.21 -3.89 10.39
C ARG A 54 -4.37 -3.00 9.49
N ALA A 55 -5.01 -2.15 8.66
CA ALA A 55 -4.32 -1.22 7.76
C ALA A 55 -3.71 -0.04 8.51
N LEU A 56 -4.29 0.36 9.65
CA LEU A 56 -3.80 1.47 10.47
C LEU A 56 -2.53 1.13 11.28
N ASP A 57 -2.21 -0.16 11.43
CA ASP A 57 -1.13 -0.66 12.29
C ASP A 57 0.15 -0.99 11.52
N GLY A 58 0.31 -0.44 10.31
CA GLY A 58 1.45 -0.73 9.44
C GLY A 58 1.48 0.08 8.15
N VAL A 59 2.36 -0.36 7.24
CA VAL A 59 2.52 0.19 5.89
C VAL A 59 2.16 -0.88 4.88
N VAL A 60 1.38 -0.52 3.86
CA VAL A 60 1.14 -1.37 2.70
C VAL A 60 1.86 -0.78 1.50
N ALA A 61 2.55 -1.62 0.74
CA ALA A 61 3.29 -1.24 -0.44
C ALA A 61 2.83 -2.05 -1.66
N PHE A 62 2.71 -1.37 -2.78
CA PHE A 62 2.42 -1.97 -4.08
C PHE A 62 3.66 -1.77 -4.96
N GLU A 63 4.19 -2.87 -5.49
CA GLU A 63 5.34 -2.83 -6.41
C GLU A 63 5.06 -3.79 -7.56
N HIS A 64 4.81 -3.27 -8.76
CA HIS A 64 4.41 -4.07 -9.92
C HIS A 64 3.17 -4.93 -9.64
N HIS A 65 3.33 -6.24 -9.55
CA HIS A 65 2.28 -7.22 -9.18
C HIS A 65 2.50 -7.81 -7.79
N HIS A 66 3.36 -7.19 -7.00
CA HIS A 66 3.62 -7.60 -5.63
C HIS A 66 2.92 -6.67 -4.66
N LEU A 67 2.41 -7.29 -3.61
CA LEU A 67 1.78 -6.64 -2.48
C LEU A 67 2.56 -7.00 -1.22
N PHE A 68 2.97 -5.99 -0.47
CA PHE A 68 3.71 -6.16 0.77
C PHE A 68 3.05 -5.39 1.91
N ALA A 69 3.19 -5.92 3.13
CA ALA A 69 2.84 -5.23 4.34
C ALA A 69 4.06 -5.21 5.27
N LEU A 70 4.33 -4.04 5.86
CA LEU A 70 5.33 -3.86 6.90
C LEU A 70 4.60 -3.51 8.19
N ARG A 71 5.02 -4.15 9.27
CA ARG A 71 4.49 -3.90 10.61
C ARG A 71 5.66 -3.66 11.57
N HIS A 72 5.49 -2.71 12.47
CA HIS A 72 6.48 -2.44 13.50
C HIS A 72 6.27 -3.34 14.73
N GLY A 73 7.38 -3.70 15.40
CA GLY A 73 7.36 -4.47 16.64
C GLY A 73 7.37 -5.98 16.43
N GLN A 74 6.93 -6.72 17.46
CA GLN A 74 6.98 -8.18 17.45
C GLN A 74 5.92 -8.80 16.53
N LEU A 75 6.36 -9.76 15.71
CA LEU A 75 5.52 -10.58 14.87
C LEU A 75 5.02 -11.80 15.67
N THR A 76 3.83 -11.68 16.26
CA THR A 76 3.15 -12.81 16.90
C THR A 76 2.29 -13.56 15.88
N PRO A 77 1.89 -14.83 16.13
CA PRO A 77 1.02 -15.58 15.23
C PRO A 77 -0.29 -14.87 14.89
N GLU A 78 -0.89 -14.19 15.86
CA GLU A 78 -2.15 -13.44 15.69
C GLU A 78 -1.96 -12.23 14.78
N LYS A 79 -0.86 -11.47 14.98
CA LYS A 79 -0.51 -10.31 14.15
C LYS A 79 -0.14 -10.73 12.74
N LEU A 80 0.58 -11.85 12.58
CA LEU A 80 0.92 -12.41 11.28
C LEU A 80 -0.36 -12.82 10.53
N ARG A 81 -1.30 -13.51 11.20
CA ARG A 81 -2.57 -13.88 10.59
C ARG A 81 -3.36 -12.67 10.13
N ALA A 82 -3.52 -11.67 11.00
CA ALA A 82 -4.22 -10.43 10.65
C ALA A 82 -3.57 -9.73 9.45
N MET A 83 -2.23 -9.72 9.37
CA MET A 83 -1.51 -9.15 8.23
C MET A 83 -1.74 -9.95 6.94
N LEU A 84 -1.74 -11.28 7.00
CA LEU A 84 -2.02 -12.13 5.83
C LEU A 84 -3.46 -11.95 5.35
N ASP A 85 -4.43 -11.90 6.28
CA ASP A 85 -5.84 -11.66 5.94
C ASP A 85 -5.99 -10.30 5.24
N LEU A 86 -5.33 -9.24 5.76
CA LEU A 86 -5.32 -7.92 5.11
C LEU A 86 -4.75 -7.98 3.68
N LEU A 87 -3.63 -8.70 3.48
CA LEU A 87 -3.01 -8.85 2.16
C LEU A 87 -3.93 -9.58 1.17
N VAL A 88 -4.67 -10.59 1.62
CA VAL A 88 -5.66 -11.30 0.81
C VAL A 88 -6.84 -10.38 0.44
N ASP A 89 -7.35 -9.63 1.41
CA ASP A 89 -8.48 -8.71 1.19
C ASP A 89 -8.12 -7.59 0.20
N ILE A 90 -6.92 -7.00 0.34
CA ILE A 90 -6.41 -6.01 -0.61
C ILE A 90 -6.17 -6.66 -1.97
N GLY A 91 -5.48 -7.81 -2.01
CA GLY A 91 -5.11 -8.48 -3.25
C GLY A 91 -6.32 -8.88 -4.09
N SER A 92 -7.42 -9.28 -3.45
CA SER A 92 -8.70 -9.61 -4.12
C SER A 92 -9.48 -8.38 -4.60
N SER A 93 -9.21 -7.21 -4.02
CA SER A 93 -9.87 -5.94 -4.37
C SER A 93 -9.16 -5.16 -5.48
N VAL A 94 -7.91 -5.51 -5.78
CA VAL A 94 -7.10 -4.86 -6.82
C VAL A 94 -7.23 -5.62 -8.13
N ASP A 95 -7.64 -4.90 -9.18
CA ASP A 95 -7.61 -5.41 -10.54
C ASP A 95 -6.20 -5.28 -11.14
N TRP A 96 -5.36 -6.27 -10.82
CA TRP A 96 -3.96 -6.30 -11.25
C TRP A 96 -3.76 -6.36 -12.76
N GLN A 97 -4.79 -6.74 -13.53
CA GLN A 97 -4.72 -6.80 -14.99
C GLN A 97 -5.03 -5.45 -15.63
N ALA A 98 -5.88 -4.65 -14.98
CA ALA A 98 -6.21 -3.29 -15.42
C ALA A 98 -5.26 -2.22 -14.87
N ALA A 99 -4.41 -2.56 -13.90
CA ALA A 99 -3.41 -1.63 -13.37
C ALA A 99 -2.32 -1.36 -14.45
N PRO A 100 -1.95 -0.09 -14.71
CA PRO A 100 -0.88 0.23 -15.64
C PRO A 100 0.42 -0.49 -15.25
N ALA A 101 1.18 -0.98 -16.22
CA ALA A 101 2.52 -1.46 -15.95
C ALA A 101 3.34 -0.29 -15.35
N PRO A 102 4.05 -0.49 -14.22
CA PRO A 102 4.92 0.55 -13.69
C PRO A 102 5.96 0.90 -14.74
N ARG A 103 6.29 2.19 -14.87
CA ARG A 103 7.42 2.60 -15.72
C ARG A 103 8.70 2.02 -15.12
N PRO A 104 9.55 1.35 -15.94
CA PRO A 104 10.84 0.89 -15.46
C PRO A 104 11.70 2.11 -15.11
N SER A 105 12.16 2.15 -13.86
CA SER A 105 13.15 3.10 -13.34
C SER A 105 14.54 2.88 -13.94
#